data_AF-A0A7C3Z011-F1
#
_entry.id   AF-A0A7C3Z011-F1
#
_cell.length_a   1.000
_cell.length_b   1.000
_cell.length_c   1.000
_cell.angle_alpha   90.00
_cell.angle_beta   90.00
_cell.angle_gamma   90.00
#
_symmetry.space_group_name_H-M   'P 1'
#
loop_
_entity.id
_entity.type
_entity.pdbx_description
1 polymer ?
#
loop_
_entity_poly.entity_id
_entity_poly.type
_entity_poly.pdbx_seq_one_letter_code
_entity_poly.pdbx_strand_id
1 'polypeptide(L)'
;MKTAMMGLLAETSLHPGAESSTGAIDLPVAREAVTQYPVIVGSSLKGALRDLARHSLGDSVADSVFGIPDNAGQVMVGDARLLLLPVRSL
;
A
#
# COMPACT_ATOMS: atom_id res chain seq x y z
N MET A 1 -0.95 12.09 18.93
CA MET A 1 -0.84 11.79 17.48
C MET A 1 -2.23 11.51 16.96
N LYS A 2 -2.62 12.09 15.82
CA LYS A 2 -3.96 11.88 15.24
C LYS A 2 -3.86 10.75 14.22
N THR A 3 -4.71 9.74 14.36
CA THR A 3 -4.74 8.58 13.46
C THR A 3 -6.02 8.59 12.66
N ALA A 4 -5.95 8.23 11.38
CA ALA A 4 -7.11 7.98 10.53
C ALA A 4 -7.02 6.56 9.99
N MET A 5 -8.15 5.86 9.91
CA MET A 5 -8.24 4.55 9.27
C MET A 5 -8.73 4.72 7.83
N MET A 6 -8.10 4.03 6.89
CA MET A 6 -8.50 3.99 5.49
C MET A 6 -8.93 2.56 5.15
N GLY A 7 -10.21 2.39 4.82
CA GLY A 7 -10.70 1.13 4.26
C GLY A 7 -10.42 1.08 2.76
N LEU A 8 -9.89 -0.04 2.29
CA LEU A 8 -9.63 -0.28 0.87
C LEU A 8 -10.48 -1.47 0.41
N LEU A 9 -11.40 -1.21 -0.52
CA LEU A 9 -12.18 -2.24 -1.20
C LEU A 9 -11.65 -2.36 -2.63
N ALA A 10 -11.16 -3.54 -3.01
CA ALA A 10 -10.65 -3.77 -4.35
C ALA A 10 -11.81 -3.98 -5.33
N GLU A 11 -11.97 -3.05 -6.28
CA GLU A 11 -12.94 -3.18 -7.38
C GLU A 11 -12.43 -4.09 -8.52
N THR A 12 -11.11 -4.23 -8.62
CA THR A 12 -10.42 -5.07 -9.59
C THR A 12 -9.38 -5.95 -8.89
N SER A 13 -8.89 -6.97 -9.60
CA SER A 13 -7.77 -7.77 -9.10
C SER A 13 -6.53 -6.89 -8.88
N LEU A 14 -5.99 -6.90 -7.66
CA LEU A 14 -4.80 -6.14 -7.29
C LEU A 14 -3.57 -7.05 -7.18
N HIS A 15 -2.42 -6.55 -7.63
CA HIS A 15 -1.14 -7.25 -7.54
C HIS A 15 -0.11 -6.39 -6.79
N PRO A 16 -0.07 -6.41 -5.44
CA PRO A 16 1.04 -5.82 -4.71
C PRO A 16 2.27 -6.72 -4.88
N GLY A 17 3.20 -6.33 -5.74
CA GLY A 17 4.39 -7.14 -6.05
C GLY A 17 5.27 -7.39 -4.82
N ALA A 18 5.83 -8.60 -4.74
CA ALA A 18 6.93 -8.94 -3.83
C ALA A 18 8.20 -9.27 -4.63
N GLU A 19 9.33 -9.34 -3.91
CA GLU A 19 10.56 -9.88 -4.48
C GLU A 19 10.32 -11.31 -4.99
N SER A 20 11.04 -11.68 -6.06
CA SER A 20 10.95 -13.01 -6.63
C SER A 20 11.32 -14.05 -5.59
N SER A 21 10.45 -15.04 -5.43
CA SER A 21 10.66 -16.17 -4.53
C SER A 21 11.06 -17.40 -5.34
N THR A 22 11.80 -18.34 -4.76
CA THR A 22 12.08 -19.65 -5.38
C THR A 22 10.86 -20.59 -5.40
N GLY A 23 9.65 -20.04 -5.25
CA GLY A 23 8.40 -20.78 -5.23
C GLY A 23 7.89 -21.12 -6.63
N ALA A 24 6.76 -21.83 -6.67
CA ALA A 24 6.12 -22.21 -7.93
C ALA A 24 5.43 -21.03 -8.68
N ILE A 25 5.36 -19.85 -8.06
CA ILE A 25 4.73 -18.66 -8.62
C ILE A 25 5.85 -17.68 -8.98
N ASP A 26 5.98 -17.35 -10.26
CA ASP A 26 7.04 -16.46 -10.77
C ASP A 26 6.93 -15.04 -10.17
N LEU A 27 5.71 -14.51 -10.11
CA LEU A 27 5.40 -13.18 -9.58
C LEU A 27 4.44 -13.31 -8.40
N PRO A 28 4.95 -13.54 -7.18
CA PRO A 28 4.12 -13.62 -5.99
C PRO A 28 3.61 -12.24 -5.55
N VAL A 29 2.45 -12.21 -4.92
CA VAL A 29 1.97 -11.03 -4.19
C VAL A 29 2.66 -10.93 -2.83
N ALA A 30 2.82 -9.70 -2.34
CA ALA A 30 3.37 -9.41 -1.04
C ALA A 30 2.54 -10.03 0.09
N ARG A 31 3.26 -10.61 1.07
CA ARG A 31 2.68 -11.28 2.23
C ARG A 31 3.36 -10.83 3.52
N GLU A 32 2.60 -10.73 4.60
CA GLU A 32 3.16 -10.50 5.93
C GLU A 32 3.99 -11.71 6.37
N ALA A 33 5.20 -11.49 6.89
CA ALA A 33 6.15 -12.56 7.17
C ALA A 33 5.63 -13.61 8.18
N VAL A 34 4.87 -13.19 9.18
CA VAL A 34 4.40 -14.07 10.27
C VAL A 34 3.14 -14.84 9.86
N THR A 35 2.15 -14.15 9.30
CA THR A 35 0.82 -14.73 9.01
C THR A 35 0.70 -15.28 7.60
N GLN A 36 1.61 -14.87 6.70
CA GLN A 36 1.55 -15.12 5.27
C GLN A 36 0.29 -14.53 4.61
N TYR A 37 -0.45 -13.64 5.26
CA TYR A 37 -1.61 -12.99 4.65
C TYR A 37 -1.18 -11.96 3.60
N PRO A 38 -1.97 -11.79 2.51
CA PRO A 38 -1.75 -10.71 1.55
C PRO A 38 -1.68 -9.36 2.24
N VAL A 39 -0.70 -8.54 1.85
CA VAL A 39 -0.48 -7.21 2.40
C VAL A 39 -0.10 -6.23 1.29
N ILE A 40 -0.56 -4.99 1.40
CA ILE A 40 0.04 -3.89 0.63
C ILE A 40 1.01 -3.19 1.57
N VAL A 41 2.31 -3.30 1.26
CA VAL A 41 3.36 -2.68 2.08
C VAL A 41 3.16 -1.16 2.11
N GLY A 42 3.36 -0.55 3.27
CA GLY A 42 3.10 0.86 3.53
C GLY A 42 3.92 1.78 2.62
N SER A 43 5.12 1.37 2.21
CA SER A 43 5.92 2.09 1.21
C SER A 43 5.24 2.12 -0.17
N SER A 44 4.72 0.99 -0.64
CA SER A 44 3.97 0.88 -1.90
C SER A 44 2.68 1.70 -1.85
N LEU A 45 1.93 1.61 -0.75
CA LEU A 45 0.72 2.40 -0.55
C LEU A 45 1.03 3.90 -0.47
N LYS A 46 2.08 4.30 0.26
CA LYS A 46 2.56 5.68 0.33
C LYS A 46 2.92 6.21 -1.04
N GLY A 47 3.61 5.41 -1.86
CA GLY A 47 3.96 5.77 -3.23
C GLY A 47 2.73 6.04 -4.09
N ALA A 48 1.74 5.15 -4.06
CA ALA A 48 0.50 5.32 -4.81
C ALA A 48 -0.30 6.55 -4.35
N LEU A 49 -0.42 6.77 -3.04
CA LEU A 49 -1.09 7.95 -2.48
C LEU A 49 -0.36 9.25 -2.81
N ARG A 50 0.98 9.24 -2.78
CA ARG A 50 1.80 10.40 -3.17
C ARG A 50 1.59 10.73 -4.64
N ASP A 51 1.61 9.73 -5.51
CA ASP A 51 1.42 9.93 -6.95
C ASP A 51 0.01 10.47 -7.25
N LEU A 52 -1.03 9.93 -6.61
CA LEU A 52 -2.38 10.45 -6.70
C LEU A 52 -2.47 11.92 -6.22
N ALA A 53 -1.81 12.24 -5.10
CA ALA A 53 -1.79 13.59 -4.56
C ALA A 53 -1.07 14.58 -5.49
N ARG A 54 0.01 14.17 -6.15
CA ARG A 54 0.69 15.02 -7.15
C ARG A 54 -0.24 15.37 -8.30
N HIS A 55 -0.93 14.38 -8.84
CA HIS A 55 -1.87 14.57 -9.95
C HIS A 55 -3.10 15.41 -9.55
N SER A 56 -3.59 15.24 -8.31
CA SER A 56 -4.87 15.84 -7.87
C SER A 56 -4.74 17.17 -7.13
N LEU A 57 -3.62 17.38 -6.42
CA LEU A 57 -3.40 18.50 -5.50
C LEU A 57 -2.11 19.29 -5.82
N GLY A 58 -1.28 18.78 -6.74
CA GLY A 58 -0.01 19.40 -7.14
C GLY A 58 1.20 18.97 -6.30
N ASP A 59 2.39 19.17 -6.88
CA ASP A 59 3.65 18.69 -6.30
C ASP A 59 3.97 19.32 -4.94
N SER A 60 3.71 20.62 -4.75
CA SER A 60 4.00 21.31 -3.50
C SER A 60 3.25 20.69 -2.31
N VAL A 61 1.97 20.34 -2.50
CA VAL A 61 1.16 19.71 -1.46
C VAL A 61 1.63 18.27 -1.22
N ALA A 62 1.85 17.50 -2.29
CA ALA A 62 2.29 16.12 -2.19
C ALA A 62 3.64 15.98 -1.48
N ASP A 63 4.60 16.85 -1.82
CA ASP A 63 5.94 16.86 -1.22
C ASP A 63 5.91 17.30 0.24
N SER A 64 5.04 18.25 0.60
CA SER A 64 4.82 18.63 2.01
C SER A 64 4.21 17.49 2.83
N VAL A 65 3.28 16.73 2.27
CA VAL A 65 2.57 15.65 2.98
C VAL A 65 3.42 14.39 3.09
N PHE A 66 4.04 13.95 1.98
CA PHE A 66 4.74 12.67 1.90
C PHE A 66 6.27 12.78 2.05
N GLY A 67 6.83 13.98 1.96
CA GLY A 67 8.25 14.27 2.12
C GLY A 67 9.05 14.28 0.81
N ILE A 68 10.24 14.86 0.90
CA ILE A 68 11.29 14.88 -0.14
C ILE A 68 12.59 14.32 0.47
N PRO A 69 13.65 14.04 -0.33
CA PRO A 69 14.88 13.46 0.21
C PRO A 69 15.47 14.21 1.41
N ASP A 70 15.40 15.55 1.39
CA ASP A 70 15.98 16.41 2.42
C ASP A 70 15.00 16.80 3.54
N ASN A 71 13.71 16.44 3.46
CA ASN A 71 12.71 16.81 4.45
C ASN A 71 11.62 15.75 4.63
N ALA A 72 11.35 15.39 5.88
CA ALA A 72 10.36 14.38 6.24
C ALA A 72 8.92 14.81 5.90
N GLY A 73 8.09 13.84 5.55
CA GLY A 73 6.66 14.07 5.36
C GLY A 73 5.90 14.21 6.68
N GLN A 74 4.69 14.78 6.61
CA GLN A 74 3.80 14.96 7.76
C GLN A 74 2.99 13.72 8.11
N VAL A 75 2.93 12.72 7.22
CA VAL A 75 2.14 11.49 7.43
C VAL A 75 3.01 10.23 7.40
N MET A 76 2.66 9.30 8.30
CA MET A 76 3.12 7.91 8.25
C MET A 76 2.00 7.07 7.63
N VAL A 77 2.32 6.34 6.56
CA VAL A 77 1.40 5.39 5.93
C VAL A 77 1.82 3.99 6.37
N GLY A 78 0.93 3.31 7.10
CA GLY A 78 1.14 1.92 7.52
C GLY A 78 0.77 0.92 6.42
N ASP A 79 1.10 -0.35 6.66
CA ASP A 79 0.71 -1.46 5.78
C ASP A 79 -0.82 -1.62 5.73
N ALA A 80 -1.38 -1.84 4.54
CA ALA A 80 -2.77 -2.24 4.41
C ALA A 80 -2.89 -3.74 4.62
N ARG A 81 -3.45 -4.12 5.77
CA ARG A 81 -3.66 -5.51 6.18
C ARG A 81 -5.03 -6.01 5.73
N LEU A 82 -5.10 -7.30 5.43
CA LEU A 82 -6.33 -7.97 5.02
C LEU A 82 -7.40 -7.90 6.11
N LEU A 83 -8.61 -7.45 5.75
CA LEU A 83 -9.79 -7.43 6.63
C LEU A 83 -10.84 -8.45 6.17
N LEU A 84 -11.19 -8.43 4.88
CA LEU A 84 -12.15 -9.34 4.26
C LEU A 84 -11.54 -9.90 2.97
N LEU A 85 -11.59 -11.22 2.81
CA LEU A 85 -11.19 -11.90 1.57
C LEU A 85 -12.42 -12.61 0.99
N PRO A 86 -12.91 -12.24 -0.20
CA PRO A 86 -14.05 -12.90 -0.79
C PRO A 86 -13.69 -14.34 -1.18
N VAL A 87 -14.53 -15.28 -0.77
CA VAL A 87 -14.45 -16.69 -1.15
C VAL A 87 -15.80 -17.10 -1.71
N ARG A 88 -15.80 -17.93 -2.76
CA ARG A 88 -17.03 -18.48 -3.34
C ARG A 88 -17.79 -19.28 -2.26
N SER A 89 -19.07 -18.95 -2.06
CA SER A 89 -20.02 -19.81 -1.33
C SER A 89 -20.68 -20.79 -2.30
N LEU A 90 -21.03 -21.99 -1.82
CA LEU A 90 -21.85 -22.98 -2.52
C LEU A 90 -23.29 -22.50 -2.68
#